data_AF-A0A928CSM6-F1
#
_entry.id   AF-A0A928CSM6-F1
#
_cell.length_a   1.000
_cell.length_b   1.000
_cell.length_c   1.000
_cell.angle_alpha   90.00
_cell.angle_beta   90.00
_cell.angle_gamma   90.00
#
_symmetry.space_group_name_H-M   'P 1'
#
loop_
_entity.id
_entity.type
_entity.pdbx_description
1 polymer ?
#
loop_
_entity_poly.entity_id
_entity_poly.type
_entity_poly.pdbx_seq_one_letter_code
_entity_poly.pdbx_strand_id
1 'polypeptide(L)'
;MIALIKILAFCSGALGVIGIFVLLFGPRREKEYSDDLPFCFRIMQTESKYLSRTLGQEIVTQMPSLDRYWKNQIMLSGLKLEVSDIFGVRIFWCILFTIAGIGVTCSVTTETGYVLGAGIFGAFLGFYYPSITIQKTAEERQKALRKSLPFAIDLITSAMRAGLDFMASVRYFVTNSDPGPLQTEFGQVLKETELGKSRIEALQAMSARIQLDEFKSLVTAVSEGAEMGASIVDTLAVHAEEIRRARFAAAERQAQRAPSLIILPLIIFIMPSVFIIIFTPVFMRIKDSGFSQMF
;
A
#
# COMPACT_ATOMS: atom_id res chain seq x y z
N MET A 1 -16.01 9.52 38.05
CA MET A 1 -14.82 9.00 38.77
C MET A 1 -14.68 7.49 38.64
N ILE A 2 -15.71 6.69 39.02
CA ILE A 2 -15.67 5.21 38.93
C ILE A 2 -15.44 4.68 37.50
N ALA A 3 -16.09 5.26 36.48
CA ALA A 3 -15.87 4.87 35.08
C ALA A 3 -14.42 5.11 34.59
N LEU A 4 -13.79 6.19 35.06
CA LEU A 4 -12.42 6.57 34.66
C LEU A 4 -11.38 5.60 35.26
N ILE A 5 -11.62 5.15 36.50
CA ILE A 5 -10.81 4.11 37.17
C ILE A 5 -10.97 2.75 36.46
N LYS A 6 -12.19 2.39 36.03
CA LYS A 6 -12.43 1.16 35.26
C LYS A 6 -11.75 1.17 33.89
N ILE A 7 -11.80 2.29 33.17
CA ILE A 7 -11.10 2.47 31.88
C ILE A 7 -9.58 2.33 32.07
N LEU A 8 -9.00 2.99 33.09
CA LEU A 8 -7.57 2.89 33.38
C LEU A 8 -7.14 1.47 33.79
N ALA A 9 -7.96 0.78 34.59
CA ALA A 9 -7.71 -0.60 34.99
C ALA A 9 -7.80 -1.56 33.78
N PHE A 10 -8.75 -1.33 32.86
CA PHE A 10 -8.87 -2.11 31.63
C PHE A 10 -7.74 -1.82 30.64
N CYS A 11 -7.35 -0.55 30.46
CA CYS A 11 -6.19 -0.20 29.63
C CYS A 11 -4.91 -0.83 30.20
N SER A 12 -4.72 -0.82 31.52
CA SER A 12 -3.58 -1.49 32.18
C SER A 12 -3.64 -3.02 32.01
N GLY A 13 -4.83 -3.62 32.11
CA GLY A 13 -5.05 -5.05 31.93
C GLY A 13 -4.85 -5.47 30.47
N ALA A 14 -5.36 -4.70 29.52
CA ALA A 14 -5.19 -4.92 28.08
C ALA A 14 -3.73 -4.72 27.66
N LEU A 15 -3.04 -3.68 28.15
CA LEU A 15 -1.60 -3.50 27.95
C LEU A 15 -0.80 -4.64 28.60
N GLY A 16 -1.26 -5.16 29.74
CA GLY A 16 -0.68 -6.32 30.41
C GLY A 16 -0.86 -7.62 29.63
N VAL A 17 -2.06 -7.88 29.09
CA VAL A 17 -2.34 -9.07 28.26
C VAL A 17 -1.62 -8.95 26.92
N ILE A 18 -1.61 -7.78 26.28
CA ILE A 18 -0.83 -7.53 25.06
C ILE A 18 0.68 -7.68 25.36
N GLY A 19 1.15 -7.15 26.49
CA GLY A 19 2.55 -7.26 26.93
C GLY A 19 2.96 -8.69 27.23
N ILE A 20 2.15 -9.44 27.98
CA ILE A 20 2.36 -10.86 28.32
C ILE A 20 2.22 -11.74 27.09
N PHE A 21 1.30 -11.44 26.18
CA PHE A 21 1.17 -12.13 24.89
C PHE A 21 2.41 -11.87 24.03
N VAL A 22 2.89 -10.63 23.94
CA VAL A 22 4.14 -10.27 23.26
C VAL A 22 5.37 -10.89 23.94
N LEU A 23 5.33 -11.18 25.25
CA LEU A 23 6.43 -11.81 25.99
C LEU A 23 6.43 -13.34 25.90
N LEU A 24 5.25 -13.98 26.02
CA LEU A 24 5.07 -15.44 25.90
C LEU A 24 5.20 -15.91 24.46
N PHE A 25 4.69 -15.14 23.50
CA PHE A 25 4.80 -15.39 22.06
C PHE A 25 5.90 -14.52 21.42
N GLY A 26 6.84 -14.06 22.24
CA GLY A 26 7.93 -13.18 21.85
C GLY A 26 8.88 -13.78 20.81
N PRO A 27 9.55 -12.92 20.03
CA PRO A 27 10.07 -13.22 18.70
C PRO A 27 11.20 -14.25 18.73
N ARG A 28 10.88 -15.53 18.50
CA ARG A 28 11.88 -16.53 18.11
C ARG A 28 12.18 -16.34 16.63
N ARG A 29 13.26 -15.59 16.37
CA ARG A 29 13.84 -15.26 15.06
C ARG A 29 14.07 -16.53 14.21
N GLU A 30 13.18 -16.80 13.26
CA GLU A 30 13.54 -17.54 12.05
C GLU A 30 13.78 -16.52 10.93
N LYS A 31 15.05 -16.24 10.66
CA LYS A 31 15.52 -15.34 9.61
C LYS A 31 15.25 -15.97 8.23
N GLU A 32 14.05 -15.81 7.69
CA GLU A 32 13.79 -16.15 6.28
C GLU A 32 13.04 -15.05 5.51
N TYR A 33 12.64 -13.99 6.20
CA TYR A 33 11.96 -12.83 5.62
C TYR A 33 12.86 -11.59 5.54
N SER A 34 12.90 -10.97 4.36
CA SER A 34 13.66 -9.74 4.07
C SER A 34 13.12 -8.55 4.90
N ASP A 35 14.01 -7.69 5.39
CA ASP A 35 13.77 -6.62 6.40
C ASP A 35 12.70 -5.56 6.06
N ASP A 36 12.10 -5.62 4.87
CA ASP A 36 11.17 -4.62 4.32
C ASP A 36 9.69 -4.80 4.72
N LEU A 37 9.38 -5.72 5.65
CA LEU A 37 7.98 -5.93 6.07
C LEU A 37 7.42 -4.75 6.89
N PRO A 38 6.17 -4.33 6.62
CA PRO A 38 5.48 -3.36 7.45
C PRO A 38 5.25 -3.91 8.87
N PHE A 39 5.16 -2.99 9.84
CA PHE A 39 5.10 -3.27 11.28
C PHE A 39 4.05 -4.34 11.67
N CYS A 40 2.89 -4.34 11.01
CA CYS A 40 1.81 -5.30 11.26
C CYS A 40 2.15 -6.76 10.90
N PHE A 41 3.02 -6.99 9.91
CA PHE A 41 3.51 -8.32 9.54
C PHE A 41 4.75 -8.72 10.32
N ARG A 42 5.58 -7.73 10.72
CA ARG A 42 6.78 -7.95 11.55
C ARG A 42 6.46 -8.53 12.92
N ILE A 43 5.32 -8.15 13.50
CA ILE A 43 4.86 -8.64 14.81
C ILE A 43 4.44 -10.12 14.78
N MET A 44 4.08 -10.67 13.61
CA MET A 44 3.32 -11.93 13.51
C MET A 44 3.92 -13.00 12.57
N GLN A 45 5.23 -12.96 12.34
CA GLN A 45 5.91 -13.93 11.45
C GLN A 45 5.80 -15.39 11.94
N THR A 46 5.55 -15.62 13.24
CA THR A 46 5.58 -16.96 13.86
C THR A 46 4.23 -17.70 13.79
N GLU A 47 3.10 -17.01 13.99
CA GLU A 47 1.77 -17.66 14.06
C GLU A 47 1.08 -17.77 12.69
N SER A 48 1.49 -16.94 11.71
CA SER A 48 0.97 -16.98 10.34
C SER A 48 1.10 -18.37 9.71
N LYS A 49 2.24 -19.05 9.92
CA LYS A 49 2.51 -20.40 9.37
C LYS A 49 1.67 -21.52 10.00
N TYR A 50 1.26 -21.38 11.26
CA TYR A 50 0.44 -22.39 11.94
C TYR A 50 -1.03 -22.27 11.52
N LEU A 51 -1.52 -21.02 11.46
CA LEU A 51 -2.90 -20.73 11.08
C LEU A 51 -3.13 -20.88 9.57
N SER A 52 -2.13 -20.57 8.73
CA SER A 52 -2.19 -20.76 7.28
C SER A 52 -2.24 -22.23 6.87
N ARG A 53 -1.56 -23.12 7.61
CA ARG A 53 -1.60 -24.58 7.36
C ARG A 53 -2.94 -25.22 7.71
N THR A 54 -3.67 -24.70 8.70
CA THR A 54 -4.95 -25.30 9.15
C THR A 54 -6.16 -24.62 8.52
N LEU A 55 -6.19 -23.29 8.44
CA LEU A 55 -7.35 -22.52 7.93
C LEU A 55 -7.15 -22.00 6.49
N GLY A 56 -5.91 -21.91 6.01
CA GLY A 56 -5.62 -21.40 4.66
C GLY A 56 -6.08 -22.34 3.55
N GLN A 57 -6.04 -23.66 3.75
CA GLN A 57 -6.45 -24.63 2.72
C GLN A 57 -7.97 -24.67 2.49
N GLU A 58 -8.78 -24.54 3.54
CA GLU A 58 -10.25 -24.54 3.43
C GLU A 58 -10.81 -23.20 2.94
N ILE A 59 -10.20 -22.07 3.32
CA ILE A 59 -10.69 -20.74 2.91
C ILE A 59 -10.32 -20.43 1.45
N VAL A 60 -9.12 -20.81 0.99
CA VAL A 60 -8.67 -20.59 -0.40
C VAL A 60 -9.47 -21.44 -1.39
N THR A 61 -9.97 -22.61 -0.98
CA THR A 61 -10.79 -23.48 -1.83
C THR A 61 -12.23 -22.99 -1.98
N GLN A 62 -12.78 -22.28 -1.00
CA GLN A 62 -14.15 -21.74 -1.08
C GLN A 62 -14.26 -20.38 -1.78
N MET A 63 -13.18 -19.59 -1.88
CA MET A 63 -13.18 -18.26 -2.54
C MET A 63 -12.06 -18.06 -3.57
N PRO A 64 -12.20 -18.59 -4.80
CA PRO A 64 -11.16 -18.50 -5.85
C PRO A 64 -10.97 -17.10 -6.45
N SER A 65 -11.93 -16.18 -6.30
CA SER A 65 -11.86 -14.83 -6.88
C SER A 65 -10.93 -13.87 -6.11
N LEU A 66 -10.82 -14.03 -4.78
CA LEU A 66 -9.97 -13.19 -3.93
C LEU A 66 -8.50 -13.57 -4.04
N ASP A 67 -8.20 -14.84 -4.33
CA ASP A 67 -6.84 -15.34 -4.51
C ASP A 67 -6.09 -14.58 -5.61
N ARG A 68 -6.76 -14.26 -6.72
CA ARG A 68 -6.13 -13.53 -7.84
C ARG A 68 -5.81 -12.08 -7.49
N TYR A 69 -6.69 -11.41 -6.74
CA TYR A 69 -6.47 -10.04 -6.28
C TYR A 69 -5.27 -9.96 -5.32
N TRP A 70 -5.24 -10.85 -4.32
CA TRP A 70 -4.16 -10.86 -3.33
C TRP A 70 -2.83 -11.34 -3.90
N LYS A 71 -2.84 -12.31 -4.84
CA LYS A 71 -1.63 -12.70 -5.59
C LYS A 71 -1.01 -11.52 -6.34
N ASN A 72 -1.83 -10.71 -7.01
CA ASN A 72 -1.35 -9.52 -7.69
C ASN A 72 -0.74 -8.52 -6.69
N GLN A 73 -1.43 -8.22 -5.59
CA GLN A 73 -0.93 -7.29 -4.56
C GLN A 73 0.37 -7.78 -3.90
N ILE A 74 0.51 -9.08 -3.65
CA ILE A 74 1.74 -9.70 -3.13
C ILE A 74 2.88 -9.52 -4.15
N MET A 75 2.65 -9.90 -5.42
CA MET A 75 3.64 -9.75 -6.47
C MET A 75 4.10 -8.28 -6.61
N LEU A 76 3.16 -7.34 -6.52
CA LEU A 76 3.42 -5.91 -6.59
C LEU A 76 4.22 -5.38 -5.39
N SER A 77 3.92 -5.87 -4.18
CA SER A 77 4.65 -5.50 -2.96
C SER A 77 6.06 -6.10 -2.89
N GLY A 78 6.36 -7.12 -3.70
CA GLY A 78 7.62 -7.86 -3.66
C GLY A 78 7.86 -8.60 -2.34
N LEU A 79 6.83 -8.73 -1.51
CA LEU A 79 6.86 -9.54 -0.29
C LEU A 79 6.75 -11.02 -0.69
N LYS A 80 7.56 -11.88 -0.09
CA LYS A 80 7.52 -13.34 -0.33
C LYS A 80 6.35 -14.03 0.39
N LEU A 81 5.20 -13.37 0.50
CA LEU A 81 4.05 -13.83 1.29
C LEU A 81 3.20 -14.79 0.48
N GLU A 82 2.73 -15.86 1.11
CA GLU A 82 1.64 -16.64 0.54
C GLU A 82 0.32 -15.93 0.84
N VAL A 83 -0.68 -16.13 -0.03
CA VAL A 83 -2.04 -15.59 0.19
C VAL A 83 -2.62 -16.12 1.51
N SER A 84 -2.23 -17.32 1.90
CA SER A 84 -2.60 -17.99 3.14
C SER A 84 -2.11 -17.23 4.39
N ASP A 85 -0.95 -16.58 4.32
CA ASP A 85 -0.39 -15.78 5.41
C ASP A 85 -1.20 -14.49 5.67
N ILE A 86 -1.74 -13.89 4.61
CA ILE A 86 -2.57 -12.67 4.71
C ILE A 86 -3.85 -12.96 5.49
N PHE A 87 -4.53 -14.07 5.18
CA PHE A 87 -5.76 -14.44 5.88
C PHE A 87 -5.50 -14.74 7.37
N GLY A 88 -4.37 -15.38 7.69
CA GLY A 88 -3.97 -15.63 9.07
C GLY A 88 -3.82 -14.34 9.87
N VAL A 89 -3.09 -13.36 9.32
CA VAL A 89 -2.91 -12.03 9.93
C VAL A 89 -4.25 -11.27 10.06
N ARG A 90 -5.15 -11.37 9.08
CA ARG A 90 -6.49 -10.74 9.12
C ARG A 90 -7.36 -11.29 10.24
N ILE A 91 -7.43 -12.61 10.38
CA ILE A 91 -8.22 -13.27 11.42
C ILE A 91 -7.67 -12.90 12.79
N PHE A 92 -6.34 -12.88 12.96
CA PHE A 92 -5.72 -12.50 14.21
C PHE A 92 -6.05 -11.06 14.62
N TRP A 93 -5.83 -10.08 13.72
CA TRP A 93 -6.15 -8.68 14.02
C TRP A 93 -7.65 -8.47 14.24
N CYS A 94 -8.52 -9.18 13.50
CA CYS A 94 -9.95 -9.17 13.73
C CYS A 94 -10.30 -9.63 15.16
N ILE A 95 -9.78 -10.77 15.61
CA ILE A 95 -10.00 -11.30 16.96
C ILE A 95 -9.45 -10.33 18.02
N LEU A 96 -8.23 -9.83 17.83
CA LEU A 96 -7.57 -8.91 18.76
C LEU A 96 -8.37 -7.61 18.94
N PHE A 97 -8.78 -6.96 17.83
CA PHE A 97 -9.55 -5.72 17.89
C PHE A 97 -10.99 -5.95 18.40
N THR A 98 -11.57 -7.12 18.15
CA THR A 98 -12.89 -7.48 18.70
C THR A 98 -12.82 -7.64 20.22
N ILE A 99 -11.82 -8.38 20.72
CA ILE A 99 -11.61 -8.56 22.17
C ILE A 99 -11.31 -7.21 22.84
N ALA A 100 -10.45 -6.38 22.22
CA ALA A 100 -10.15 -5.05 22.71
C ALA A 100 -11.40 -4.15 22.73
N GLY A 101 -12.20 -4.13 21.66
CA GLY A 101 -13.42 -3.34 21.56
C GLY A 101 -14.49 -3.72 22.59
N ILE A 102 -14.70 -5.02 22.78
CA ILE A 102 -15.63 -5.55 23.80
C ILE A 102 -15.15 -5.19 25.20
N GLY A 103 -13.87 -5.38 25.49
CA GLY A 103 -13.34 -5.15 26.82
C GLY A 103 -13.27 -3.66 27.21
N VAL A 104 -12.93 -2.77 26.27
CA VAL A 104 -13.00 -1.31 26.49
C VAL A 104 -14.44 -0.91 26.80
N THR A 105 -15.40 -1.40 26.02
CA THR A 105 -16.80 -0.96 26.16
C THR A 105 -17.47 -1.53 27.40
N CYS A 106 -17.16 -2.77 27.78
CA CYS A 106 -17.60 -3.39 29.04
C CYS A 106 -17.08 -2.61 30.28
N SER A 107 -15.96 -1.90 30.14
CA SER A 107 -15.38 -1.07 31.21
C SER A 107 -16.06 0.28 31.38
N VAL A 108 -16.73 0.79 30.32
CA VAL A 108 -17.42 2.09 30.31
C VAL A 108 -18.92 1.94 30.57
N THR A 109 -19.58 0.96 29.94
CA THR A 109 -21.04 0.80 29.96
C THR A 109 -21.46 -0.67 29.99
N THR A 110 -22.48 -1.01 30.79
CA THR A 110 -23.06 -2.37 30.85
C THR A 110 -24.20 -2.59 29.85
N GLU A 111 -24.54 -1.59 29.05
CA GLU A 111 -25.58 -1.72 28.02
C GLU A 111 -25.10 -2.60 26.87
N THR A 112 -25.81 -3.71 26.66
CA THR A 112 -25.46 -4.75 25.68
C THR A 112 -25.35 -4.21 24.25
N GLY A 113 -26.10 -3.16 23.92
CA GLY A 113 -26.10 -2.55 22.58
C GLY A 113 -24.77 -1.91 22.20
N TYR A 114 -24.16 -1.15 23.11
CA TYR A 114 -22.86 -0.51 22.85
C TYR A 114 -21.72 -1.52 22.81
N VAL A 115 -21.77 -2.56 23.64
CA VAL A 115 -20.74 -3.63 23.67
C VAL A 115 -20.73 -4.41 22.36
N LEU A 116 -21.90 -4.79 21.84
CA LEU A 116 -22.01 -5.46 20.55
C LEU A 116 -21.61 -4.55 19.39
N GLY A 117 -22.02 -3.28 19.41
CA GLY A 117 -21.65 -2.29 18.39
C GLY A 117 -20.13 -2.07 18.33
N ALA A 118 -19.47 -1.94 19.47
CA ALA A 118 -18.01 -1.77 19.55
C ALA A 118 -17.25 -3.04 19.14
N GLY A 119 -17.77 -4.24 19.46
CA GLY A 119 -17.20 -5.49 19.00
C GLY A 119 -17.24 -5.63 17.48
N ILE A 120 -18.39 -5.31 16.86
CA ILE A 120 -18.54 -5.31 15.39
C ILE A 120 -17.62 -4.28 14.77
N PHE A 121 -17.55 -3.07 15.32
CA PHE A 121 -16.68 -2.01 14.81
C PHE A 121 -15.18 -2.39 14.93
N GLY A 122 -14.78 -3.02 16.03
CA GLY A 122 -13.44 -3.57 16.22
C GLY A 122 -13.11 -4.66 15.19
N ALA A 123 -14.04 -5.58 14.95
CA ALA A 123 -13.88 -6.62 13.93
C ALA A 123 -13.67 -6.02 12.53
N PHE A 124 -14.47 -5.02 12.17
CA PHE A 124 -14.34 -4.29 10.90
C PHE A 124 -12.97 -3.62 10.76
N LEU A 125 -12.51 -2.91 11.80
CA LEU A 125 -11.19 -2.27 11.80
C LEU A 125 -10.05 -3.29 11.70
N GLY A 126 -10.11 -4.37 12.47
CA GLY A 126 -9.10 -5.43 12.46
C GLY A 126 -9.02 -6.16 11.12
N PHE A 127 -10.12 -6.28 10.39
CA PHE A 127 -10.15 -6.89 9.06
C PHE A 127 -9.62 -5.98 7.95
N TYR A 128 -9.85 -4.66 8.05
CA TYR A 128 -9.40 -3.67 7.06
C TYR A 128 -7.96 -3.21 7.27
N TYR A 129 -7.50 -3.11 8.52
CA TYR A 129 -6.16 -2.62 8.86
C TYR A 129 -5.02 -3.30 8.08
N PRO A 130 -4.88 -4.65 8.08
CA PRO A 130 -3.82 -5.33 7.32
C PRO A 130 -3.97 -5.22 5.79
N SER A 131 -5.20 -5.05 5.29
CA SER A 131 -5.44 -4.84 3.85
C SER A 131 -4.83 -3.52 3.39
N ILE A 132 -5.03 -2.46 4.17
CA ILE A 132 -4.55 -1.12 3.85
C ILE A 132 -3.03 -1.05 3.89
N THR A 133 -2.39 -1.74 4.85
CA THR A 133 -0.92 -1.72 4.97
C THR A 133 -0.23 -2.44 3.81
N ILE A 134 -0.77 -3.56 3.34
CA ILE A 134 -0.25 -4.25 2.14
C ILE A 134 -0.37 -3.34 0.92
N GLN A 135 -1.55 -2.75 0.71
CA GLN A 135 -1.79 -1.88 -0.43
C GLN A 135 -0.83 -0.68 -0.43
N LYS A 136 -0.65 -0.02 0.72
CA LYS A 136 0.32 1.08 0.86
C LYS A 136 1.74 0.65 0.53
N THR A 137 2.15 -0.52 1.02
CA THR A 137 3.50 -1.05 0.75
C THR A 137 3.69 -1.34 -0.74
N ALA A 138 2.68 -1.90 -1.41
CA ALA A 138 2.68 -2.12 -2.86
C ALA A 138 2.76 -0.79 -3.63
N GLU A 139 1.96 0.20 -3.26
CA GLU A 139 1.96 1.54 -3.87
C GLU A 139 3.31 2.26 -3.68
N GLU A 140 3.91 2.17 -2.49
CA GLU A 140 5.23 2.74 -2.20
C GLU A 140 6.33 2.09 -3.03
N ARG A 141 6.32 0.76 -3.14
CA ARG A 141 7.28 0.02 -3.99
C ARG A 141 7.10 0.36 -5.47
N GLN A 142 5.86 0.39 -5.97
CA GLN A 142 5.57 0.78 -7.36
C GLN A 142 6.04 2.21 -7.65
N LYS A 143 5.82 3.14 -6.70
CA LYS A 143 6.30 4.53 -6.83
C LYS A 143 7.82 4.59 -6.86
N ALA A 144 8.51 3.80 -6.02
CA ALA A 144 9.96 3.70 -6.03
C ALA A 144 10.49 3.15 -7.38
N LEU A 145 9.88 2.08 -7.89
CA LEU A 145 10.18 1.49 -9.20
C LEU A 145 9.98 2.50 -10.35
N ARG A 146 8.83 3.18 -10.39
CA ARG A 146 8.53 4.20 -11.42
C ARG A 146 9.52 5.38 -11.37
N LYS A 147 9.99 5.75 -10.17
CA LYS A 147 10.96 6.83 -10.00
C LYS A 147 12.36 6.45 -10.51
N SER A 148 12.80 5.22 -10.26
CA SER A 148 14.15 4.74 -10.64
C SER A 148 14.23 4.21 -12.07
N LEU A 149 13.10 3.88 -12.70
CA LEU A 149 13.07 3.29 -14.04
C LEU A 149 13.80 4.12 -15.12
N PRO A 150 13.59 5.45 -15.27
CA PRO A 150 14.32 6.24 -16.27
C PRO A 150 15.84 6.19 -16.09
N PHE A 151 16.30 6.29 -14.84
CA PHE A 151 17.72 6.25 -14.53
C PHE A 151 18.36 4.90 -14.90
N ALA A 152 17.67 3.80 -14.63
CA ALA A 152 18.14 2.48 -15.02
C ALA A 152 18.25 2.34 -16.55
N ILE A 153 17.24 2.80 -17.29
CA ILE A 153 17.24 2.77 -18.74
C ILE A 153 18.37 3.64 -19.30
N ASP A 154 18.55 4.86 -18.77
CA ASP A 154 19.63 5.76 -19.19
C ASP A 154 21.02 5.12 -18.97
N LEU A 155 21.23 4.46 -17.82
CA LEU A 155 22.50 3.79 -17.52
C LEU A 155 22.74 2.57 -18.43
N ILE A 156 21.71 1.74 -18.65
CA ILE A 156 21.78 0.60 -19.57
C ILE A 156 22.05 1.07 -21.00
N THR A 157 21.33 2.10 -21.46
CA THR A 157 21.50 2.67 -22.81
C THR A 157 22.88 3.28 -22.99
N SER A 158 23.41 3.98 -21.97
CA SER A 158 24.77 4.53 -22.00
C SER A 158 25.83 3.43 -22.06
N ALA A 159 25.66 2.34 -21.32
CA ALA A 159 26.56 1.18 -21.40
C ALA A 159 26.49 0.50 -22.77
N MET A 160 25.29 0.36 -23.35
CA MET A 160 25.12 -0.17 -24.71
C MET A 160 25.78 0.73 -25.76
N ARG A 161 25.67 2.06 -25.64
CA ARG A 161 26.38 3.02 -26.50
C ARG A 161 27.90 2.92 -26.38
N ALA A 162 28.41 2.49 -25.23
CA ALA A 162 29.82 2.19 -25.02
C ALA A 162 30.24 0.80 -25.57
N GLY A 163 29.33 0.06 -26.20
CA GLY A 163 29.61 -1.22 -26.87
C GLY A 163 29.30 -2.47 -26.03
N LEU A 164 28.66 -2.34 -24.86
CA LEU A 164 28.22 -3.51 -24.09
C LEU A 164 26.95 -4.15 -24.70
N ASP A 165 26.87 -5.49 -24.71
CA ASP A 165 25.61 -6.19 -25.01
C ASP A 165 24.53 -5.82 -23.96
N PHE A 166 23.25 -5.97 -24.30
CA PHE A 166 22.13 -5.65 -23.42
C PHE A 166 22.25 -6.34 -22.06
N MET A 167 22.52 -7.66 -22.04
CA MET A 167 22.66 -8.40 -20.78
C MET A 167 23.89 -7.98 -19.97
N ALA A 168 24.98 -7.58 -20.65
CA ALA A 168 26.17 -7.03 -19.99
C ALA A 168 25.89 -5.63 -19.40
N SER A 169 25.08 -4.83 -20.08
CA SER A 169 24.63 -3.51 -19.63
C SER A 169 23.67 -3.59 -18.44
N VAL A 170 22.77 -4.58 -18.43
CA VAL A 170 21.92 -4.90 -17.26
C VAL A 170 22.79 -5.33 -16.07
N ARG A 171 23.81 -6.17 -16.30
CA ARG A 171 24.78 -6.55 -15.26
C ARG A 171 25.54 -5.34 -14.72
N TYR A 172 25.98 -4.44 -15.60
CA TYR A 172 26.62 -3.19 -15.21
C TYR A 172 25.71 -2.32 -14.34
N PHE A 173 24.41 -2.19 -14.69
CA PHE A 173 23.44 -1.48 -13.85
C PHE A 173 23.29 -2.15 -12.47
N VAL A 174 23.13 -3.47 -12.42
CA VAL A 174 22.96 -4.19 -11.15
C VAL A 174 24.17 -4.01 -10.23
N THR A 175 25.39 -3.98 -10.76
CA THR A 175 26.61 -3.81 -9.96
C THR A 175 26.85 -2.37 -9.50
N ASN A 176 26.47 -1.36 -10.30
CA ASN A 176 26.81 0.05 -10.05
C ASN A 176 25.65 0.92 -9.54
N SER A 177 24.45 0.34 -9.38
CA SER A 177 23.30 1.07 -8.83
C SER A 177 23.17 0.89 -7.32
N ASP A 178 22.58 1.90 -6.67
CA ASP A 178 22.25 1.83 -5.25
C ASP A 178 21.24 0.70 -4.97
N PRO A 179 21.30 0.09 -3.77
CA PRO A 179 20.32 -0.88 -3.31
C PRO A 179 18.89 -0.39 -3.49
N GLY A 180 18.10 -1.09 -4.30
CA GLY A 180 16.73 -0.70 -4.57
C GLY A 180 15.88 -1.78 -5.25
N PRO A 181 14.55 -1.62 -5.27
CA PRO A 181 13.64 -2.65 -5.78
C PRO A 181 13.88 -2.96 -7.25
N LEU A 182 14.29 -1.96 -8.05
CA LEU A 182 14.56 -2.15 -9.48
C LEU A 182 15.86 -2.95 -9.73
N GLN A 183 16.89 -2.72 -8.91
CA GLN A 183 18.14 -3.48 -8.94
C GLN A 183 17.87 -4.96 -8.62
N THR A 184 17.04 -5.24 -7.62
CA THR A 184 16.66 -6.62 -7.27
C THR A 184 15.94 -7.32 -8.43
N GLU A 185 15.00 -6.64 -9.10
CA GLU A 185 14.27 -7.21 -10.23
C GLU A 185 15.16 -7.47 -11.45
N PHE A 186 16.06 -6.54 -11.81
CA PHE A 186 17.04 -6.77 -12.87
C PHE A 186 18.07 -7.86 -12.49
N GLY A 187 18.47 -7.94 -11.22
CA GLY A 187 19.31 -9.04 -10.72
C GLY A 187 18.63 -10.41 -10.86
N GLN A 188 17.32 -10.45 -10.62
CA GLN A 188 16.51 -11.65 -10.84
C GLN A 188 16.43 -12.02 -12.33
N VAL A 189 16.34 -11.04 -13.25
CA VAL A 189 16.41 -11.29 -14.71
C VAL A 189 17.75 -11.90 -15.12
N LEU A 190 18.86 -11.41 -14.58
CA LEU A 190 20.19 -11.99 -14.84
C LEU A 190 20.24 -13.45 -14.38
N LYS A 191 19.78 -13.72 -13.16
CA LYS A 191 19.73 -15.07 -12.60
C LYS A 191 18.84 -16.01 -13.41
N GLU A 192 17.67 -15.55 -13.84
CA GLU A 192 16.76 -16.32 -14.69
C GLU A 192 17.38 -16.67 -16.04
N THR A 193 18.12 -15.73 -16.63
CA THR A 193 18.82 -15.95 -17.90
C THR A 193 19.99 -16.92 -17.73
N GLU A 194 20.73 -16.82 -16.63
CA GLU A 194 21.82 -17.76 -16.27
C GLU A 194 21.30 -19.19 -16.03
N LEU A 195 20.05 -19.33 -15.59
CA LEU A 195 19.35 -20.61 -15.43
C LEU A 195 18.75 -21.14 -16.75
N GLY A 196 18.98 -20.47 -17.88
CA GLY A 196 18.59 -20.92 -19.21
C GLY A 196 17.25 -20.41 -19.74
N LYS A 197 16.58 -19.48 -19.04
CA LYS A 197 15.41 -18.78 -19.63
C LYS A 197 15.86 -17.86 -20.76
N SER A 198 14.99 -17.68 -21.76
CA SER A 198 15.27 -16.70 -22.82
C SER A 198 15.25 -15.27 -22.25
N ARG A 199 16.03 -14.37 -22.84
CA ARG A 199 16.13 -12.96 -22.41
C ARG A 199 14.75 -12.29 -22.41
N ILE A 200 13.96 -12.57 -23.45
CA ILE A 200 12.61 -12.04 -23.62
C ILE A 200 11.67 -12.59 -22.54
N GLU A 201 11.71 -13.90 -22.27
CA GLU A 201 10.90 -14.51 -21.20
C GLU A 201 11.24 -13.93 -19.82
N ALA A 202 12.52 -13.73 -19.53
CA ALA A 202 12.95 -13.16 -18.25
C ALA A 202 12.47 -11.71 -18.08
N LEU A 203 12.54 -10.89 -19.14
CA LEU A 203 12.01 -9.53 -19.14
C LEU A 203 10.48 -9.49 -19.04
N GLN A 204 9.77 -10.39 -19.72
CA GLN A 204 8.31 -10.52 -19.61
C GLN A 204 7.90 -10.96 -18.20
N ALA A 205 8.64 -11.88 -17.58
CA ALA A 205 8.43 -12.29 -16.19
C ALA A 205 8.64 -11.12 -15.22
N MET A 206 9.68 -10.31 -15.44
CA MET A 206 9.89 -9.07 -14.69
C MET A 206 8.74 -8.07 -14.89
N SER A 207 8.25 -7.90 -16.12
CA SER A 207 7.11 -7.03 -16.40
C SER A 207 5.83 -7.48 -15.70
N ALA A 208 5.61 -8.79 -15.60
CA ALA A 208 4.47 -9.37 -14.89
C ALA A 208 4.55 -9.16 -13.36
N ARG A 209 5.76 -9.08 -12.78
CA ARG A 209 5.98 -8.80 -11.35
C ARG A 209 5.84 -7.31 -11.02
N ILE A 210 6.47 -6.44 -11.82
CA ILE A 210 6.50 -4.99 -11.59
C ILE A 210 5.16 -4.32 -11.92
N GLN A 211 4.46 -4.80 -12.96
CA GLN A 211 3.18 -4.27 -13.47
C GLN A 211 3.15 -2.75 -13.59
N LEU A 212 4.22 -2.16 -14.11
CA LEU A 212 4.23 -0.77 -14.56
C LEU A 212 3.91 -0.75 -16.05
N ASP A 213 2.89 0.00 -16.45
CA ASP A 213 2.47 0.14 -17.84
C ASP A 213 3.63 0.64 -18.71
N GLU A 214 4.40 1.60 -18.20
CA GLU A 214 5.55 2.17 -18.88
C GLU A 214 6.65 1.12 -19.17
N PHE A 215 6.87 0.21 -18.23
CA PHE A 215 7.86 -0.86 -18.40
C PHE A 215 7.33 -1.97 -19.31
N LYS A 216 6.01 -2.25 -19.26
CA LYS A 216 5.37 -3.24 -20.13
C LYS A 216 5.50 -2.83 -21.59
N SER A 217 5.22 -1.58 -21.92
CA SER A 217 5.43 -1.03 -23.27
C SER A 217 6.87 -1.16 -23.73
N LEU A 218 7.85 -0.88 -22.85
CA LEU A 218 9.26 -1.05 -23.16
C LEU A 218 9.62 -2.51 -23.46
N VAL A 219 9.17 -3.46 -22.64
CA VAL A 219 9.45 -4.89 -22.85
C VAL A 219 8.83 -5.39 -24.15
N THR A 220 7.61 -4.94 -24.49
CA THR A 220 6.98 -5.25 -25.78
C THR A 220 7.82 -4.73 -26.93
N ALA A 221 8.25 -3.45 -26.89
CA ALA A 221 9.08 -2.86 -27.93
C ALA A 221 10.45 -3.56 -28.06
N VAL A 222 11.07 -3.96 -26.95
CA VAL A 222 12.32 -4.74 -26.95
C VAL A 222 12.10 -6.14 -27.52
N SER A 223 10.97 -6.79 -27.23
CA SER A 223 10.66 -8.12 -27.78
C SER A 223 10.38 -8.11 -29.28
N GLU A 224 9.81 -7.02 -29.79
CA GLU A 224 9.56 -6.81 -31.23
C GLU A 224 10.83 -6.40 -31.99
N GLY A 225 11.73 -5.65 -31.35
CA GLY A 225 12.98 -5.16 -31.94
C GLY A 225 14.23 -6.03 -31.69
N ALA A 226 14.08 -7.20 -31.07
CA ALA A 226 15.17 -8.04 -30.57
C ALA A 226 16.17 -8.53 -31.65
N GLU A 227 15.85 -8.41 -32.94
CA GLU A 227 16.69 -8.90 -34.04
C GLU A 227 17.80 -7.92 -34.47
N MET A 228 17.79 -6.65 -34.07
CA MET A 228 18.80 -5.66 -34.50
C MET A 228 19.29 -4.79 -33.34
N GLY A 229 20.44 -5.15 -32.74
CA GLY A 229 20.98 -4.55 -31.52
C GLY A 229 21.16 -3.02 -31.52
N ALA A 230 21.37 -2.38 -32.68
CA ALA A 230 21.43 -0.92 -32.78
C ALA A 230 20.05 -0.24 -32.62
N SER A 231 18.98 -0.88 -33.09
CA SER A 231 17.60 -0.34 -33.01
C SER A 231 17.05 -0.30 -31.57
N ILE A 232 17.52 -1.22 -30.71
CA ILE A 232 17.07 -1.32 -29.32
C ILE A 232 17.53 -0.10 -28.50
N VAL A 233 18.73 0.42 -28.77
CA VAL A 233 19.29 1.60 -28.08
C VAL A 233 18.43 2.84 -28.34
N ASP A 234 18.00 3.05 -29.58
CA ASP A 234 17.16 4.19 -29.95
C ASP A 234 15.75 4.05 -29.36
N THR A 235 15.18 2.83 -29.37
CA THR A 235 13.88 2.53 -28.76
C THR A 235 13.88 2.77 -27.23
N LEU A 236 14.92 2.30 -26.52
CA LEU A 236 15.10 2.56 -25.09
C LEU A 236 15.23 4.06 -24.79
N ALA A 237 15.98 4.80 -25.61
CA ALA A 237 16.17 6.24 -25.43
C ALA A 237 14.87 7.03 -25.65
N VAL A 238 14.07 6.66 -26.66
CA VAL A 238 12.76 7.26 -26.91
C VAL A 238 11.80 6.98 -25.75
N HIS A 239 11.72 5.72 -25.29
CA HIS A 239 10.86 5.37 -24.15
C HIS A 239 11.32 6.02 -22.84
N ALA A 240 12.62 6.16 -22.59
CA ALA A 240 13.11 6.89 -21.42
C ALA A 240 12.62 8.34 -21.41
N GLU A 241 12.63 8.98 -22.58
CA GLU A 241 12.12 10.34 -22.75
C GLU A 241 10.59 10.42 -22.57
N GLU A 242 9.83 9.44 -23.06
CA GLU A 242 8.40 9.33 -22.82
C GLU A 242 8.08 9.18 -21.32
N ILE A 243 8.83 8.35 -20.59
CA ILE A 243 8.65 8.19 -19.14
C ILE A 243 8.96 9.50 -18.41
N ARG A 244 10.01 10.23 -18.81
CA ARG A 244 10.32 11.56 -18.26
C ARG A 244 9.17 12.54 -18.52
N ARG A 245 8.67 12.62 -19.76
CA ARG A 245 7.53 13.48 -20.12
C ARG A 245 6.26 13.12 -19.37
N ALA A 246 5.97 11.83 -19.21
CA ALA A 246 4.83 11.36 -18.42
C ALA A 246 4.95 11.78 -16.95
N ARG A 247 6.16 11.72 -16.36
CA ARG A 247 6.42 12.22 -15.00
C ARG A 247 6.17 13.72 -14.89
N PHE A 248 6.63 14.53 -15.84
CA PHE A 248 6.36 15.97 -15.87
C PHE A 248 4.87 16.27 -16.01
N ALA A 249 4.17 15.60 -16.92
CA ALA A 249 2.73 15.74 -17.10
C ALA A 249 1.94 15.31 -15.85
N ALA A 250 2.38 14.27 -15.14
CA ALA A 250 1.76 13.86 -13.88
C ALA A 250 1.94 14.90 -12.78
N ALA A 251 3.13 15.52 -12.69
CA ALA A 251 3.38 16.63 -11.77
C ALA A 251 2.51 17.84 -12.11
N GLU A 252 2.38 18.17 -13.40
CA GLU A 252 1.52 19.27 -13.87
C GLU A 252 0.04 19.02 -13.55
N ARG A 253 -0.45 17.79 -13.75
CA ARG A 253 -1.82 17.39 -13.36
C ARG A 253 -2.05 17.50 -11.85
N GLN A 254 -1.04 17.24 -11.02
CA GLN A 254 -1.14 17.44 -9.58
C GLN A 254 -1.17 18.94 -9.23
N ALA A 255 -0.37 19.77 -9.90
CA ALA A 255 -0.38 21.22 -9.75
C ALA A 255 -1.74 21.83 -10.16
N GLN A 256 -2.34 21.36 -11.24
CA GLN A 256 -3.66 21.79 -11.71
C GLN A 256 -4.83 21.36 -10.80
N ARG A 257 -4.62 20.45 -9.86
CA ARG A 257 -5.61 20.13 -8.81
C ARG A 257 -5.57 21.11 -7.63
N ALA A 258 -4.52 21.91 -7.49
CA ALA A 258 -4.40 22.87 -6.39
C ALA A 258 -5.49 23.97 -6.42
N PRO A 259 -5.85 24.58 -7.57
CA PRO A 259 -6.88 25.62 -7.62
C PRO A 259 -8.27 25.14 -7.18
N SER A 260 -8.68 23.93 -7.58
CA SER A 260 -10.00 23.39 -7.23
C SER A 260 -10.13 23.05 -5.75
N LEU A 261 -9.03 22.67 -5.09
CA LEU A 261 -9.00 22.41 -3.65
C LEU A 261 -9.06 23.69 -2.80
N ILE A 262 -8.60 24.84 -3.33
CA ILE A 262 -8.64 26.13 -2.63
C ILE A 262 -10.06 26.72 -2.59
N ILE A 263 -10.92 26.37 -3.56
CA ILE A 263 -12.32 26.84 -3.61
C ILE A 263 -13.15 26.26 -2.45
N LEU A 264 -12.86 25.02 -2.01
CA LEU A 264 -13.65 24.34 -0.99
C LEU A 264 -13.60 25.05 0.39
N PRO A 265 -12.42 25.37 0.98
CA PRO A 265 -12.34 26.20 2.17
C PRO A 265 -12.99 27.57 1.98
N LEU A 266 -12.80 28.20 0.81
CA LEU A 266 -13.41 29.50 0.50
C LEU A 266 -14.93 29.45 0.64
N ILE A 267 -15.59 28.44 0.08
CA ILE A 267 -17.04 28.26 0.22
C ILE A 267 -17.41 27.98 1.67
N ILE A 268 -16.72 27.08 2.36
CA ILE A 268 -17.04 26.69 3.74
C ILE A 268 -16.88 27.85 4.73
N PHE A 269 -15.93 28.77 4.51
CA PHE A 269 -15.68 29.89 5.44
C PHE A 269 -16.40 31.18 5.04
N ILE A 270 -16.46 31.53 3.75
CA ILE A 270 -17.06 32.78 3.28
C ILE A 270 -18.58 32.69 3.24
N MET A 271 -19.17 31.60 2.71
CA MET A 271 -20.64 31.52 2.58
C MET A 271 -21.35 31.65 3.93
N PRO A 272 -20.98 30.92 5.01
CA PRO A 272 -21.63 31.09 6.30
C PRO A 272 -21.45 32.49 6.88
N SER A 273 -20.27 33.11 6.70
CA SER A 273 -20.01 34.47 7.16
C SER A 273 -20.90 35.50 6.47
N VAL A 274 -21.06 35.39 5.15
CA VAL A 274 -21.95 36.27 4.37
C VAL A 274 -23.41 36.06 4.76
N PHE A 275 -23.85 34.82 4.97
CA PHE A 275 -25.20 34.54 5.46
C PHE A 275 -25.46 35.18 6.82
N ILE A 276 -24.53 35.06 7.78
CA ILE A 276 -24.67 35.70 9.09
C ILE A 276 -24.87 37.21 8.94
N ILE A 277 -24.03 37.89 8.15
CA ILE A 277 -24.10 39.34 7.94
C ILE A 277 -25.44 39.77 7.32
N ILE A 278 -25.96 39.01 6.34
CA ILE A 278 -27.22 39.34 5.67
C ILE A 278 -28.43 39.01 6.57
N PHE A 279 -28.41 37.89 7.29
CA PHE A 279 -29.52 37.46 8.13
C PHE A 279 -29.66 38.28 9.42
N THR A 280 -28.57 38.80 9.99
CA THR A 280 -28.61 39.63 11.21
C THR A 280 -29.60 40.80 11.14
N PRO A 281 -29.55 41.71 10.15
CA PRO A 281 -30.50 42.82 10.07
C PRO A 281 -31.93 42.36 9.76
N VAL A 282 -32.10 41.28 9.00
CA VAL A 282 -33.43 40.70 8.71
C VAL A 282 -34.07 40.18 10.00
N PHE A 283 -33.32 39.45 10.82
CA PHE A 283 -33.78 38.97 12.12
C PHE A 283 -34.08 40.11 13.09
N MET A 284 -33.23 41.15 13.13
CA MET A 284 -33.48 42.33 13.96
C MET A 284 -34.77 43.04 13.54
N ARG A 285 -34.98 43.26 12.24
CA ARG A 285 -36.19 43.90 11.73
C ARG A 285 -37.46 43.11 12.03
N ILE A 286 -37.43 41.78 11.92
CA ILE A 286 -38.58 40.92 12.25
C ILE A 286 -38.96 41.03 13.74
N LYS A 287 -37.96 41.13 14.64
CA LYS A 287 -38.21 41.33 16.07
C LYS A 287 -38.79 42.71 16.36
N ASP A 288 -38.32 43.74 15.67
CA ASP A 288 -38.76 45.12 15.89
C ASP A 288 -40.12 45.42 15.23
N SER A 289 -40.49 44.73 14.14
CA SER A 289 -41.73 44.96 13.39
C SER A 289 -43.00 44.40 14.05
N GLY A 290 -43.01 44.18 15.36
CA GLY A 290 -44.22 43.83 16.11
C GLY A 290 -44.79 42.43 15.85
N PHE A 291 -44.08 41.56 15.13
CA PHE A 291 -44.52 40.19 14.85
C PHE A 291 -44.60 39.32 16.11
N SER A 292 -43.92 39.71 17.20
CA SER A 292 -44.02 39.03 18.51
C SER A 292 -45.23 39.45 19.35
N GLN A 293 -46.10 40.35 18.87
CA GLN A 293 -47.37 40.68 19.53
C GLN A 293 -48.58 40.05 18.83
N MET A 294 -48.36 39.33 17.73
CA MET A 294 -49.43 38.72 16.93
C MET A 294 -49.53 37.19 17.09
N PHE A 295 -48.56 36.56 17.76
CA PHE A 295 -48.55 35.18 18.28
C PHE A 295 -48.07 35.19 19.73
#